data_AF-A0A2P6W6W9-F1
#
_entry.id   AF-A0A2P6W6W9-F1
#
_cell.length_a   1.000
_cell.length_b   1.000
_cell.length_c   1.000
_cell.angle_alpha   90.00
_cell.angle_beta   90.00
_cell.angle_gamma   90.00
#
_symmetry.space_group_name_H-M   'P 1'
#
loop_
_entity.id
_entity.type
_entity.pdbx_description
1 polymer ?
#
loop_
_entity_poly.entity_id
_entity_poly.type
_entity_poly.pdbx_seq_one_letter_code
_entity_poly.pdbx_strand_id
1 'polypeptide(L)' 'MTETILITGASGTVGKAVGDYLCNQGYNVVGISRSIRDDVNCYTDTEKIDLLKEE' A
#
# COMPACT_ATOMS: atom_id res chain seq x y z
N MET A 1 -5.59 -19.25 4.91
CA MET A 1 -6.05 -17.93 4.43
C MET A 1 -4.86 -16.99 4.50
N THR A 2 -4.71 -16.10 3.52
CA THR A 2 -3.64 -15.11 3.53
C THR A 2 -4.11 -13.87 4.30
N GLU A 3 -3.37 -13.44 5.31
CA GLU A 3 -3.69 -12.24 6.08
C GLU A 3 -3.60 -10.99 5.21
N THR A 4 -4.51 -10.03 5.45
CA THR A 4 -4.55 -8.76 4.71
C THR A 4 -3.98 -7.63 5.54
N ILE A 5 -3.05 -6.87 4.96
CA ILE A 5 -2.35 -5.77 5.61
C ILE A 5 -2.62 -4.48 4.85
N LEU A 6 -3.13 -3.46 5.55
CA LEU A 6 -3.31 -2.12 5.03
C LEU A 6 -2.08 -1.26 5.36
N ILE A 7 -1.47 -0.65 4.35
CA ILE A 7 -0.38 0.32 4.50
C ILE A 7 -0.87 1.70 4.11
N THR A 8 -0.88 2.63 5.06
CA THR A 8 -1.05 4.07 4.78
C THR A 8 0.30 4.71 4.41
N GLY A 9 0.28 5.76 3.61
CA GLY A 9 1.52 6.36 3.10
C GLY A 9 2.28 5.43 2.15
N ALA A 10 1.57 4.57 1.42
CA ALA A 10 2.13 3.56 0.52
C ALA A 10 3.04 4.14 -0.58
N SER A 11 2.82 5.41 -0.98
CA SER A 11 3.69 6.10 -1.93
C SER A 11 4.96 6.73 -1.31
N GLY A 12 5.14 6.61 0.00
CA GLY A 12 6.35 7.00 0.72
C GLY A 12 7.45 5.94 0.59
N THR A 13 8.70 6.33 0.85
CA THR A 13 9.87 5.41 0.77
C THR A 13 9.76 4.24 1.72
N VAL A 14 9.32 4.49 2.97
CA VAL A 14 9.12 3.44 3.98
C VAL A 14 7.93 2.56 3.63
N GLY A 15 6.80 3.16 3.24
CA GLY A 15 5.60 2.42 2.83
C GLY A 15 5.92 1.42 1.73
N LYS A 16 6.62 1.87 0.68
CA LYS A 16 7.10 1.02 -0.41
C LYS A 16 7.98 -0.14 0.09
N ALA A 17 9.02 0.15 0.86
CA ALA A 17 9.96 -0.88 1.32
C ALA A 17 9.27 -1.95 2.18
N VAL A 18 8.33 -1.53 3.04
CA VAL A 18 7.54 -2.44 3.87
C VAL A 18 6.55 -3.24 3.03
N GLY A 19 5.89 -2.60 2.05
CA GLY A 19 5.01 -3.27 1.09
C GLY A 19 5.72 -4.36 0.33
N ASP A 20 6.87 -4.04 -0.29
CA ASP A 20 7.71 -5.02 -1.02
C ASP A 20 8.08 -6.21 -0.12
N TYR A 21 8.48 -5.95 1.13
CA TYR A 21 8.81 -7.01 2.08
C TYR A 21 7.61 -7.91 2.38
N LEU A 22 6.45 -7.35 2.72
CA LEU A 22 5.26 -8.11 3.11
C LEU A 22 4.67 -8.91 1.93
N CYS A 23 4.65 -8.34 0.73
CA CYS A 23 4.24 -9.07 -0.47
C CYS A 23 5.14 -10.28 -0.73
N ASN A 24 6.46 -10.13 -0.54
CA ASN A 24 7.41 -11.24 -0.67
C ASN A 24 7.25 -12.33 0.41
N GLN A 25 6.61 -12.01 1.55
CA GLN A 25 6.23 -13.00 2.56
C GLN A 25 4.88 -13.69 2.25
N GLY A 26 4.23 -13.32 1.14
CA GLY A 26 2.97 -13.92 0.69
C GLY A 26 1.71 -13.32 1.34
N TYR A 27 1.82 -12.14 1.96
CA TYR A 27 0.66 -11.41 2.47
C TYR A 27 -0.13 -10.73 1.35
N ASN A 28 -1.42 -10.49 1.59
CA ASN A 28 -2.23 -9.62 0.76
C ASN A 28 -2.05 -8.19 1.24
N VAL A 29 -1.40 -7.33 0.46
CA VAL A 29 -1.05 -5.97 0.91
C VAL A 29 -1.83 -4.94 0.10
N VAL A 30 -2.59 -4.12 0.81
CA VAL A 30 -3.38 -3.00 0.25
C VAL A 30 -2.68 -1.70 0.60
N GLY A 31 -2.37 -0.88 -0.40
CA GLY A 31 -1.68 0.39 -0.23
C GLY A 31 -2.63 1.57 -0.40
N ILE A 32 -2.62 2.52 0.55
CA ILE A 32 -3.33 3.79 0.39
C ILE A 32 -2.40 4.98 0.56
N SER A 33 -2.61 6.00 -0.27
CA SER A 33 -1.90 7.27 -0.17
C SER A 33 -2.65 8.37 -0.92
N ARG A 34 -2.23 9.62 -0.72
CA ARG A 34 -2.75 10.79 -1.46
C ARG A 34 -2.31 10.80 -2.92
N SER A 35 -1.27 10.02 -3.26
CA SER A 35 -0.78 9.83 -4.63
C SER A 35 -0.56 8.34 -4.88
N ILE A 36 -0.95 7.87 -6.06
CA ILE A 36 -0.60 6.54 -6.54
C ILE A 36 0.74 6.66 -7.27
N ARG A 37 1.57 5.63 -7.11
CA ARG A 37 2.83 5.48 -7.81
C ARG A 37 2.67 4.34 -8.80
N ASP A 38 3.09 4.55 -10.04
CA ASP A 38 3.00 3.50 -11.07
C ASP A 38 4.15 2.47 -10.94
N ASP A 39 5.14 2.74 -10.08
CA ASP A 39 6.31 1.89 -9.86
C ASP A 39 6.18 0.92 -8.67
N VAL A 40 5.00 0.82 -8.05
CA VAL A 40 4.75 -0.09 -6.92
C VAL A 40 4.06 -1.36 -7.41
N ASN A 41 4.88 -2.31 -7.86
CA ASN A 41 4.40 -3.57 -8.46
C ASN A 41 3.92 -4.62 -7.45
N CYS A 42 4.25 -4.48 -6.16
CA CYS A 42 4.05 -5.55 -5.19
C CYS A 42 2.66 -5.55 -4.54
N TYR A 43 2.02 -4.39 -4.40
CA TYR A 43 0.71 -4.26 -3.77
C TYR A 43 -0.34 -5.03 -4.56
N THR A 44 -1.16 -5.82 -3.87
CA THR A 44 -2.30 -6.52 -4.50
C THR A 44 -3.36 -5.52 -4.96
N ASP A 45 -3.47 -4.40 -4.23
CA ASP A 45 -4.40 -3.32 -4.55
C ASP A 45 -3.86 -1.97 -4.05
N THR A 46 -4.20 -0.90 -4.75
CA THR A 46 -3.81 0.47 -4.38
C THR A 46 -4.92 1.47 -4.60
N GLU A 47 -5.23 2.26 -3.57
CA GLU A 47 -6.29 3.27 -3.65
C GLU A 47 -5.78 4.67 -3.30
N LYS A 48 -6.28 5.67 -4.02
CA LYS A 48 -5.98 7.07 -3.75
C LYS A 48 -6.95 7.61 -2.71
N ILE A 49 -6.47 7.76 -1.48
CA ILE A 49 -7.27 8.26 -0.37
C ILE A 49 -6.57 9.44 0.28
N ASP A 50 -7.30 10.55 0.43
CA ASP A 50 -6.91 11.65 1.29
C ASP A 50 -7.61 11.50 2.65
N LEU A 51 -6.85 11.08 3.66
CA LEU A 51 -7.36 10.85 5.01
C LEU A 51 -7.87 12.11 5.70
N LEU A 52 -7.57 13.30 5.14
CA LEU A 52 -8.00 14.58 5.69
C LEU A 52 -9.20 15.17 4.94
N LYS A 53 -9.67 14.53 3.86
CA LYS A 53 -10.80 15.02 3.09
C LYS A 53 -12.10 14.48 3.69
N GLU A 54 -12.95 15.38 4.17
CA GLU A 54 -14.34 15.07 4.53
C GLU A 54 -15.19 14.95 3.25
N GLU A 55 -16.18 14.05 3.24
CA GLU A 55 -17.06 13.78 2.09
C GLU A 55 -18.00 14.93 1.75
#